data_AF-A0A9P0L8R4-F1
#
_entry.id   AF-A0A9P0L8R4-F1
#
_cell.length_a   1.000
_cell.length_b   1.000
_cell.length_c   1.000
_cell.angle_alpha   90.00
_cell.angle_beta   90.00
_cell.angle_gamma   90.00
#
_symmetry.space_group_name_H-M   'P 1'
#
loop_
_entity.id
_entity.type
_entity.pdbx_description
1 polymer ?
#
loop_
_entity_poly.entity_id
_entity_poly.type
_entity_poly.pdbx_seq_one_letter_code
_entity_poly.pdbx_strand_id
1 'polypeptide(L)'
;MFQVPLATSRVCFSPITFWEVISLYHNRPHLVNRKLAAVSQVLLFNVDFHCKGINHISSLFTRPAILYELRRLKELSSKYLTEEFVRSIIDCFDKNLSLEAVSDAEFGNKSNGVYISVRVLLPRMRSLEKSLEVVILDKDTNKAVFHAVSETGKVCLAPPFQYEIELSTGGIMRLNIQNFEDADSASAMWLADKLFPKLLQWSECDIDHRTVTSLSLIQADEYCMKYAELKTKYAEKLVEDWPKKAVTDPQKYIFEDLAIASYLICVWKDTPKKEICFVDCGCGNGLLVYILNQEGYYGYGYDIRRREVWDLYTEDTPLKMQTG
;
A
#
# COMPACT_ATOMS: atom_id res chain seq x y z
N MET A 1 -24.57 16.93 -8.36
CA MET A 1 -24.54 16.08 -7.15
C MET A 1 -24.51 16.99 -5.95
N PHE A 2 -25.30 16.69 -4.91
CA PHE A 2 -25.22 17.41 -3.64
C PHE A 2 -24.13 16.75 -2.79
N GLN A 3 -23.15 17.53 -2.34
CA GLN A 3 -22.18 17.04 -1.36
C GLN A 3 -22.89 16.82 -0.03
N VAL A 4 -22.66 15.65 0.58
CA VAL A 4 -23.19 15.31 1.91
C VAL A 4 -22.03 15.36 2.90
N PRO A 5 -22.02 16.31 3.85
CA PRO A 5 -20.99 16.37 4.88
C PRO A 5 -21.20 15.25 5.89
N LEU A 6 -20.24 14.34 6.01
CA LEU A 6 -20.25 13.24 6.98
C LEU A 6 -19.61 13.65 8.31
N ALA A 7 -18.53 14.42 8.27
CA ALA A 7 -17.82 14.84 9.46
C ALA A 7 -17.17 16.22 9.27
N THR A 8 -17.00 16.95 10.36
CA THR A 8 -16.42 18.30 10.37
C THR A 8 -15.60 18.50 11.63
N SER A 9 -14.42 19.11 11.49
CA SER A 9 -13.56 19.39 12.63
C SER A 9 -14.13 20.52 13.48
N ARG A 10 -13.86 20.46 14.78
CA ARG A 10 -14.20 21.55 15.72
C ARG A 10 -13.06 22.56 15.91
N VAL A 11 -11.89 22.24 15.36
CA VAL A 11 -10.68 23.04 15.41
C VAL A 11 -10.24 23.40 14.00
N CYS A 12 -9.48 24.49 13.90
CA CYS A 12 -8.91 24.98 12.65
C CYS A 12 -7.51 24.40 12.43
N PHE A 13 -7.16 24.13 11.18
CA PHE A 13 -5.85 23.65 10.75
C PHE A 13 -5.23 24.59 9.73
N SER A 14 -3.90 24.61 9.71
CA SER A 14 -3.16 25.23 8.61
C SER A 14 -3.20 24.34 7.35
N PRO A 15 -3.06 24.91 6.14
CA PRO A 15 -2.90 24.11 4.92
C PRO A 15 -1.72 23.12 4.99
N ILE A 16 -0.64 23.50 5.67
CA ILE A 16 0.56 22.65 5.84
C ILE A 16 0.17 21.38 6.63
N THR A 17 -0.42 21.56 7.81
CA THR A 17 -0.88 20.45 8.67
C THR A 17 -1.90 19.57 7.97
N PHE A 18 -2.82 20.18 7.20
CA PHE A 18 -3.79 19.44 6.40
C PHE A 18 -3.07 18.51 5.40
N TRP A 19 -2.14 19.05 4.60
CA TRP A 19 -1.43 18.26 3.59
C TRP A 19 -0.49 17.21 4.19
N GLU A 20 0.09 17.43 5.37
CA GLU A 20 0.87 16.42 6.09
C GLU A 20 0.00 15.22 6.49
N VAL A 21 -1.18 15.48 7.06
CA VAL A 21 -2.14 14.44 7.46
C VAL A 21 -2.69 13.71 6.24
N ILE A 22 -3.04 14.43 5.17
CA ILE A 22 -3.48 13.82 3.91
C ILE A 22 -2.37 12.96 3.30
N SER A 23 -1.12 13.43 3.32
CA SER A 23 0.03 12.67 2.81
C SER A 23 0.27 11.41 3.64
N LEU A 24 0.13 11.48 4.97
CA LEU A 24 0.23 10.31 5.84
C LEU A 24 -0.87 9.28 5.53
N TYR A 25 -2.12 9.73 5.37
CA TYR A 25 -3.22 8.85 5.00
C TYR A 25 -3.02 8.26 3.59
N HIS A 26 -2.63 9.09 2.64
CA HIS A 26 -2.33 8.69 1.27
C HIS A 26 -1.24 7.62 1.24
N ASN A 27 -0.13 7.82 1.94
CA ASN A 27 1.02 6.92 1.87
C ASN A 27 0.87 5.68 2.77
N ARG A 28 0.09 5.78 3.86
CA ARG A 28 -0.05 4.71 4.85
C ARG A 28 -1.51 4.47 5.27
N PRO A 29 -2.43 4.20 4.33
CA PRO A 29 -3.85 4.02 4.68
C PRO A 29 -4.10 2.76 5.52
N HIS A 30 -3.18 1.78 5.50
CA HIS A 30 -3.23 0.58 6.33
C HIS A 30 -3.13 0.87 7.84
N LEU A 31 -2.69 2.07 8.25
CA LEU A 31 -2.68 2.51 9.66
C LEU A 31 -4.09 2.67 10.25
N VAL A 32 -5.10 2.85 9.39
CA VAL A 32 -6.51 2.99 9.79
C VAL A 32 -7.41 1.95 9.13
N ASN A 33 -7.08 1.52 7.92
CA ASN A 33 -7.83 0.50 7.19
C ASN A 33 -7.19 -0.90 7.35
N ARG A 34 -7.74 -1.69 8.29
CA ARG A 34 -7.24 -3.05 8.59
C ARG A 34 -7.43 -4.07 7.47
N LYS A 35 -8.22 -3.77 6.44
CA LYS A 35 -8.35 -4.64 5.25
C LYS A 35 -7.06 -4.65 4.42
N LEU A 36 -6.23 -3.61 4.54
CA LEU A 36 -5.01 -3.44 3.78
C LEU A 36 -3.80 -4.09 4.47
N ALA A 37 -3.01 -4.85 3.71
CA ALA A 37 -1.66 -5.21 4.08
C ALA A 37 -0.70 -4.05 3.79
N ALA A 38 -0.80 -3.52 2.56
CA ALA A 38 0.04 -2.46 2.04
C ALA A 38 -0.67 -1.74 0.88
N VAL A 39 0.00 -0.72 0.34
CA VAL A 39 -0.39 -0.02 -0.89
C VAL A 39 0.82 0.09 -1.79
N SER A 40 0.63 -0.16 -3.07
CA SER A 40 1.64 0.11 -4.10
C SER A 40 1.29 1.44 -4.75
N GLN A 41 2.07 2.49 -4.48
CA GLN A 41 1.98 3.76 -5.20
C GLN A 41 2.58 3.53 -6.59
N VAL A 42 1.77 3.59 -7.64
CA VAL A 42 2.24 3.27 -9.00
C VAL A 42 2.53 4.53 -9.79
N LEU A 43 1.59 5.47 -9.80
CA LEU A 43 1.69 6.71 -10.57
C LEU A 43 1.41 7.89 -9.65
N LEU A 44 2.19 8.95 -9.80
CA LEU A 44 1.92 10.25 -9.21
C LEU A 44 2.31 11.31 -10.24
N PHE A 45 1.31 12.01 -10.77
CA PHE A 45 1.49 13.05 -11.78
C PHE A 45 1.05 14.40 -11.25
N ASN A 46 1.86 15.43 -11.50
CA ASN A 46 1.37 16.81 -11.56
C ASN A 46 0.67 17.01 -12.89
N VAL A 47 -0.51 17.62 -12.87
CA VAL A 47 -1.41 17.70 -14.03
C VAL A 47 -1.72 19.14 -14.36
N ASP A 48 -1.39 19.52 -15.59
CA ASP A 48 -1.83 20.78 -16.18
C ASP A 48 -2.99 20.51 -17.14
N PHE A 49 -4.21 20.82 -16.70
CA PHE A 49 -5.46 20.48 -17.40
C PHE A 49 -6.34 21.72 -17.57
N HIS A 50 -6.64 22.05 -18.83
CA HIS A 50 -7.38 23.23 -19.25
C HIS A 50 -8.58 22.86 -20.12
N CYS A 51 -9.69 22.48 -19.49
CA CYS A 51 -10.95 22.27 -20.20
C CYS A 51 -12.04 23.24 -19.76
N LYS A 52 -12.53 24.05 -20.72
CA LYS A 52 -13.66 24.95 -20.49
C LYS A 52 -14.93 24.12 -20.29
N GLY A 53 -15.37 23.99 -19.04
CA GLY A 53 -16.60 23.27 -18.67
C GLY A 53 -16.40 22.18 -17.61
N ILE A 54 -15.16 21.85 -17.27
CA ILE A 54 -14.84 20.91 -16.19
C ILE A 54 -14.21 21.71 -15.05
N ASN A 55 -14.98 21.87 -13.97
CA ASN A 55 -14.55 22.65 -12.81
C ASN A 55 -13.52 21.88 -11.95
N HIS A 56 -13.65 20.56 -11.89
CA HIS A 56 -12.76 19.70 -11.11
C HIS A 56 -12.44 18.43 -11.90
N ILE A 57 -11.15 18.14 -12.07
CA ILE A 57 -10.69 16.95 -12.81
C ILE A 57 -11.19 15.64 -12.18
N SER A 58 -11.46 15.66 -10.87
CA SER A 58 -12.04 14.55 -10.12
C SER A 58 -13.40 14.08 -10.64
N SER A 59 -14.13 14.94 -11.38
CA SER A 59 -15.40 14.58 -12.01
C SER A 59 -15.24 13.63 -13.22
N LEU A 60 -14.05 13.54 -13.79
CA LEU A 60 -13.75 12.66 -14.93
C LEU A 60 -13.46 11.22 -14.49
N PHE A 61 -12.90 11.06 -13.29
CA PHE A 61 -12.57 9.76 -12.71
C PHE A 61 -13.78 9.11 -12.08
N THR A 62 -14.82 8.87 -12.87
CA THR A 62 -16.03 8.17 -12.42
C THR A 62 -15.79 6.66 -12.29
N ARG A 63 -16.60 5.96 -11.49
CA ARG A 63 -16.50 4.49 -11.36
C ARG A 63 -16.55 3.78 -12.74
N PRO A 64 -17.47 4.11 -13.67
CA PRO A 64 -17.48 3.50 -15.00
C PRO A 64 -16.20 3.78 -15.81
N ALA A 65 -15.67 5.01 -15.77
CA ALA A 65 -14.46 5.36 -16.51
C ALA A 65 -13.24 4.57 -16.02
N ILE A 66 -13.05 4.50 -14.70
CA ILE A 66 -11.95 3.75 -14.09
C ILE A 66 -12.11 2.24 -14.35
N LEU A 67 -13.32 1.68 -14.23
CA LEU A 67 -13.57 0.26 -14.49
C LEU A 67 -13.36 -0.11 -15.95
N TYR A 68 -13.69 0.78 -16.89
CA TYR A 68 -13.45 0.55 -18.31
C TYR A 68 -11.95 0.35 -18.59
N GLU A 69 -11.10 1.22 -18.06
CA GLU A 69 -9.65 1.10 -18.21
C GLU A 69 -9.06 -0.06 -17.42
N LEU A 70 -9.56 -0.33 -16.21
CA LEU A 70 -9.14 -1.47 -15.40
C LEU A 70 -9.31 -2.80 -16.15
N ARG A 71 -10.42 -2.97 -16.89
CA ARG A 71 -10.72 -4.20 -17.66
C ARG A 71 -9.83 -4.40 -18.88
N ARG A 72 -9.13 -3.36 -19.33
CA ARG A 72 -8.15 -3.43 -20.42
C ARG A 72 -6.78 -3.88 -19.93
N LEU A 73 -6.54 -3.87 -18.61
CA LEU A 73 -5.31 -4.37 -18.03
C LEU A 73 -5.30 -5.90 -18.01
N LYS A 74 -4.13 -6.48 -18.32
CA LYS A 74 -3.92 -7.93 -18.20
C LYS A 74 -3.98 -8.40 -16.74
N GLU A 75 -3.43 -7.62 -15.84
CA GLU A 75 -3.46 -7.84 -14.39
C GLU A 75 -3.36 -6.50 -13.65
N LEU A 76 -4.05 -6.36 -12.51
CA LEU A 76 -3.87 -5.24 -11.60
C LEU A 76 -2.54 -5.38 -10.82
N SER A 77 -1.50 -4.71 -11.32
CA SER A 77 -0.16 -4.60 -10.71
C SER A 77 0.57 -3.34 -11.19
N SER A 78 1.65 -2.94 -10.51
CA SER A 78 2.48 -1.80 -10.91
C SER A 78 3.02 -1.93 -12.35
N LYS A 79 3.23 -3.16 -12.83
CA LYS A 79 3.77 -3.45 -14.16
C LYS A 79 2.87 -3.02 -15.32
N TYR A 80 1.55 -3.10 -15.15
CA TYR A 80 0.59 -2.82 -16.24
C TYR A 80 -0.11 -1.47 -16.09
N LEU A 81 0.00 -0.83 -14.92
CA LEU A 81 -0.53 0.50 -14.69
C LEU A 81 0.50 1.55 -15.14
N THR A 82 0.29 2.10 -16.32
CA THR A 82 1.17 3.10 -16.94
C THR A 82 0.46 4.45 -17.06
N GLU A 83 1.19 5.48 -17.51
CA GLU A 83 0.64 6.80 -17.82
C GLU A 83 -0.57 6.75 -18.77
N GLU A 84 -0.61 5.76 -19.68
CA GLU A 84 -1.74 5.55 -20.61
C GLU A 84 -3.07 5.38 -19.90
N PHE A 85 -3.09 4.77 -18.70
CA PHE A 85 -4.31 4.59 -17.89
C PHE A 85 -4.95 5.93 -17.52
N VAL A 86 -4.12 6.92 -17.16
CA VAL A 86 -4.60 8.26 -16.81
C VAL A 86 -5.03 8.97 -18.09
N ARG A 87 -4.15 8.99 -19.10
CA ARG A 87 -4.39 9.65 -20.39
C ARG A 87 -5.67 9.21 -21.07
N SER A 88 -5.98 7.91 -21.09
CA SER A 88 -7.19 7.39 -21.72
C SER A 88 -8.49 7.95 -21.12
N ILE A 89 -8.46 8.41 -19.86
CA ILE A 89 -9.61 9.01 -19.19
C ILE A 89 -9.73 10.50 -19.50
N ILE A 90 -8.61 11.22 -19.64
CA ILE A 90 -8.61 12.70 -19.65
C ILE A 90 -8.22 13.34 -21.00
N ASP A 91 -7.50 12.66 -21.89
CA ASP A 91 -7.03 13.19 -23.18
C ASP A 91 -8.17 13.63 -24.10
N CYS A 92 -9.35 13.01 -23.97
CA CYS A 92 -10.51 13.38 -24.77
C CYS A 92 -11.12 14.74 -24.40
N PHE A 93 -10.76 15.28 -23.23
CA PHE A 93 -11.26 16.56 -22.72
C PHE A 93 -10.28 17.72 -22.89
N ASP A 94 -8.97 17.45 -22.91
CA ASP A 94 -7.93 18.45 -23.16
C ASP A 94 -6.79 17.89 -24.01
N LYS A 95 -6.61 18.44 -25.21
CA LYS A 95 -5.56 18.04 -26.15
C LYS A 95 -4.18 18.59 -25.79
N ASN A 96 -4.11 19.61 -24.94
CA ASN A 96 -2.86 20.24 -24.50
C ASN A 96 -2.45 19.78 -23.10
N LEU A 97 -3.09 18.72 -22.58
CA LEU A 97 -2.79 18.14 -21.29
C LEU A 97 -1.30 17.84 -21.12
N SER A 98 -0.74 18.29 -19.99
CA SER A 98 0.57 17.88 -19.52
C SER A 98 0.46 16.98 -18.29
N LEU A 99 1.17 15.85 -18.32
CA LEU A 99 1.37 14.95 -17.19
C LEU A 99 2.87 14.90 -16.88
N GLU A 100 3.26 15.41 -15.72
CA GLU A 100 4.64 15.41 -15.25
C GLU A 100 4.73 14.44 -14.07
N ALA A 101 5.52 13.36 -14.21
CA ALA A 101 5.74 12.43 -13.11
C ALA A 101 6.48 13.13 -11.98
N VAL A 102 5.98 13.02 -10.74
CA VAL A 102 6.59 13.65 -9.57
C VAL A 102 6.82 12.64 -8.45
N SER A 103 7.87 12.87 -7.67
CA SER A 103 8.15 12.15 -6.43
C SER A 103 7.30 12.67 -5.26
N ASP A 104 7.18 11.87 -4.20
CA ASP A 104 6.54 12.31 -2.95
C ASP A 104 7.22 13.55 -2.34
N ALA A 105 8.54 13.68 -2.53
CA ALA A 105 9.31 14.84 -2.06
C ALA A 105 8.95 16.11 -2.84
N GLU A 106 8.85 16.02 -4.17
CA GLU A 106 8.43 17.13 -5.02
C GLU A 106 6.98 17.54 -4.75
N PHE A 107 6.08 16.56 -4.57
CA PHE A 107 4.72 16.82 -4.13
C PHE A 107 4.72 17.54 -2.78
N GLY A 108 5.49 17.09 -1.78
CA GLY A 108 5.57 17.72 -0.46
C GLY A 108 6.06 19.17 -0.51
N ASN A 109 7.02 19.48 -1.38
CA ASN A 109 7.65 20.81 -1.48
C ASN A 109 6.79 21.85 -2.22
N LYS A 110 5.92 21.43 -3.16
CA LYS A 110 5.05 22.36 -3.90
C LYS A 110 3.84 22.76 -3.06
N SER A 111 3.52 24.05 -3.03
CA SER A 111 2.35 24.58 -2.27
C SER A 111 1.05 24.58 -3.07
N ASN A 112 1.12 24.36 -4.38
CA ASN A 112 0.01 24.48 -5.32
C ASN A 112 0.04 23.36 -6.38
N GLY A 113 -0.99 23.33 -7.23
CA GLY A 113 -1.15 22.38 -8.31
C GLY A 113 -2.11 21.22 -8.02
N VAL A 114 -2.48 20.53 -9.09
CA VAL A 114 -3.39 19.40 -9.07
C VAL A 114 -2.62 18.13 -9.43
N TYR A 115 -2.75 17.12 -8.59
CA TYR A 115 -2.03 15.86 -8.75
C TYR A 115 -2.99 14.69 -8.86
N ILE A 116 -2.63 13.72 -9.70
CA ILE A 116 -3.33 12.45 -9.84
C ILE A 116 -2.40 11.34 -9.37
N SER A 117 -2.85 10.62 -8.36
CA SER A 117 -2.20 9.41 -7.86
C SER A 117 -3.03 8.19 -8.25
N VAL A 118 -2.37 7.16 -8.77
CA VAL A 118 -2.98 5.87 -9.08
C VAL A 118 -2.22 4.79 -8.32
N ARG A 119 -2.97 4.01 -7.53
CA ARG A 119 -2.38 3.04 -6.60
C ARG A 119 -3.15 1.74 -6.52
N VAL A 120 -2.42 0.68 -6.20
CA VAL A 120 -2.99 -0.65 -5.99
C VAL A 120 -3.10 -0.92 -4.49
N LEU A 121 -4.33 -1.17 -4.05
CA LEU A 121 -4.64 -1.57 -2.68
C LEU A 121 -4.42 -3.09 -2.54
N LEU A 122 -3.54 -3.48 -1.62
CA LEU A 122 -3.16 -4.87 -1.42
C LEU A 122 -3.89 -5.45 -0.20
N PRO A 123 -4.65 -6.55 -0.37
CA PRO A 123 -5.45 -7.13 0.69
C PRO A 123 -4.57 -7.76 1.77
N ARG A 124 -4.98 -7.65 3.03
CA ARG A 124 -4.38 -8.39 4.15
C ARG A 124 -4.82 -9.85 4.18
N MET A 125 -6.09 -10.09 3.84
CA MET A 125 -6.68 -11.42 3.82
C MET A 125 -6.62 -11.98 2.41
N ARG A 126 -6.18 -13.24 2.27
CA ARG A 126 -6.06 -13.93 0.97
C ARG A 126 -7.38 -14.10 0.23
N SER A 127 -8.50 -14.13 0.95
CA SER A 127 -9.84 -14.25 0.36
C SER A 127 -10.30 -12.97 -0.36
N LEU A 128 -9.61 -11.85 -0.12
CA LEU A 128 -9.93 -10.58 -0.75
C LEU A 128 -9.01 -10.35 -1.96
N GLU A 129 -9.52 -9.67 -2.96
CA GLU A 129 -8.76 -9.28 -4.14
C GLU A 129 -8.18 -7.87 -4.02
N LYS A 130 -7.20 -7.57 -4.88
CA LYS A 130 -6.64 -6.22 -5.03
C LYS A 130 -7.75 -5.25 -5.48
N SER A 131 -7.67 -4.01 -5.05
CA SER A 131 -8.54 -2.92 -5.55
C SER A 131 -7.67 -1.82 -6.16
N LEU A 132 -8.19 -1.12 -7.16
CA LEU A 132 -7.55 0.06 -7.71
C LEU A 132 -8.10 1.29 -6.98
N GLU A 133 -7.26 2.26 -6.66
CA GLU A 133 -7.71 3.55 -6.15
C GLU A 133 -7.05 4.68 -6.92
N VAL A 134 -7.87 5.65 -7.34
CA VAL A 134 -7.40 6.91 -7.90
C VAL A 134 -7.61 7.98 -6.83
N VAL A 135 -6.57 8.78 -6.59
CA VAL A 135 -6.61 9.89 -5.63
C VAL A 135 -6.26 11.19 -6.37
N ILE A 136 -7.14 12.18 -6.25
CA ILE A 136 -6.92 13.52 -6.79
C ILE A 136 -6.55 14.43 -5.62
N LEU A 137 -5.38 15.05 -5.70
CA LEU A 137 -4.83 15.93 -4.66
C LEU A 137 -4.75 17.34 -5.26
N ASP A 138 -5.71 18.18 -4.94
CA ASP A 138 -5.82 19.56 -5.43
C ASP A 138 -5.36 20.53 -4.34
N LYS A 139 -4.10 20.97 -4.43
CA LYS A 139 -3.50 21.94 -3.50
C LYS A 139 -4.04 23.36 -3.69
N ASP A 140 -4.55 23.68 -4.88
CA ASP A 140 -5.11 25.00 -5.17
C ASP A 140 -6.40 25.24 -4.40
N THR A 141 -7.21 24.18 -4.22
CA THR A 141 -8.47 24.25 -3.48
C THR A 141 -8.44 23.56 -2.11
N ASN A 142 -7.31 22.98 -1.72
CA ASN A 142 -7.13 22.17 -0.50
C ASN A 142 -8.12 20.99 -0.42
N LYS A 143 -8.21 20.21 -1.49
CA LYS A 143 -9.12 19.06 -1.60
C LYS A 143 -8.36 17.79 -1.95
N ALA A 144 -8.66 16.71 -1.23
CA ALA A 144 -8.18 15.37 -1.52
C ALA A 144 -9.39 14.47 -1.77
N VAL A 145 -9.48 13.91 -2.98
CA VAL A 145 -10.58 13.06 -3.41
C VAL A 145 -10.06 11.65 -3.60
N PHE A 146 -10.72 10.68 -2.99
CA PHE A 146 -10.35 9.27 -3.07
C PHE A 146 -11.47 8.50 -3.75
N HIS A 147 -11.11 7.64 -4.71
CA HIS A 147 -12.07 6.81 -5.40
C HIS A 147 -11.53 5.42 -5.67
N ALA A 148 -12.00 4.46 -4.89
CA ALA A 148 -11.61 3.06 -5.02
C ALA A 148 -12.62 2.28 -5.85
N VAL A 149 -12.11 1.44 -6.74
CA VAL A 149 -12.92 0.56 -7.58
C VAL A 149 -12.46 -0.89 -7.47
N SER A 150 -13.45 -1.77 -7.57
CA SER A 150 -13.30 -3.21 -7.71
C SER A 150 -14.32 -3.70 -8.73
N GLU A 151 -14.00 -4.82 -9.41
CA GLU A 151 -14.91 -5.45 -10.37
C GLU A 151 -16.24 -5.84 -9.69
N THR A 152 -17.32 -5.89 -10.46
CA THR A 152 -18.65 -6.21 -9.94
C THR A 152 -18.66 -7.56 -9.22
N GLY A 153 -19.26 -7.61 -8.03
CA GLY A 153 -19.31 -8.81 -7.18
C GLY A 153 -18.08 -9.00 -6.29
N LYS A 154 -17.03 -8.18 -6.45
CA LYS A 154 -15.83 -8.23 -5.60
C LYS A 154 -15.89 -7.17 -4.50
N VAL A 155 -15.47 -7.54 -3.30
CA VAL A 155 -15.37 -6.63 -2.16
C VAL A 155 -14.26 -5.61 -2.40
N CYS A 156 -14.60 -4.32 -2.38
CA CYS A 156 -13.60 -3.26 -2.45
C CYS A 156 -12.86 -3.10 -1.11
N LEU A 157 -11.55 -2.89 -1.18
CA LEU A 157 -10.70 -2.74 0.01
C LEU A 157 -10.83 -1.39 0.70
N ALA A 158 -11.39 -0.39 0.01
CA ALA A 158 -11.70 0.94 0.52
C ALA A 158 -13.19 1.26 0.22
N PRO A 159 -13.73 2.39 0.69
CA PRO A 159 -15.10 2.81 0.34
C PRO A 159 -15.31 2.75 -1.19
N PRO A 160 -16.34 2.02 -1.69
CA PRO A 160 -16.53 1.75 -3.11
C PRO A 160 -17.15 2.92 -3.89
N PHE A 161 -17.05 4.12 -3.33
CA PHE A 161 -17.60 5.38 -3.82
C PHE A 161 -16.61 6.52 -3.53
N GLN A 162 -16.81 7.62 -4.24
CA GLN A 162 -15.96 8.80 -4.14
C GLN A 162 -16.26 9.56 -2.85
N TYR A 163 -15.21 9.85 -2.08
CA TYR A 163 -15.26 10.73 -0.91
C TYR A 163 -14.17 11.80 -1.00
N GLU A 164 -14.44 12.95 -0.39
CA GLU A 164 -13.60 14.14 -0.43
C GLU A 164 -13.25 14.55 1.00
N ILE A 165 -11.97 14.88 1.23
CA ILE A 165 -11.51 15.56 2.43
C ILE A 165 -11.06 16.96 1.99
N GLU A 166 -11.69 17.99 2.54
CA GLU A 166 -11.39 19.39 2.19
C GLU A 166 -10.97 20.20 3.41
N LEU A 167 -10.13 21.22 3.19
CA LEU A 167 -9.88 22.29 4.15
C LEU A 167 -10.55 23.58 3.66
N SER A 168 -11.51 24.08 4.43
CA SER A 168 -12.13 25.36 4.13
C SER A 168 -11.17 26.53 4.34
N THR A 169 -11.49 27.69 3.76
CA THR A 169 -10.74 28.95 3.96
C THR A 169 -10.61 29.35 5.43
N GLY A 170 -11.55 28.96 6.28
CA GLY A 170 -11.50 29.16 7.74
C GLY A 170 -10.68 28.11 8.50
N GLY A 171 -9.98 27.22 7.81
CA GLY A 171 -9.18 26.14 8.41
C GLY A 171 -10.00 24.96 8.93
N ILE A 172 -11.32 24.92 8.69
CA ILE A 172 -12.15 23.77 9.11
C ILE A 172 -11.98 22.63 8.10
N MET A 173 -11.58 21.46 8.59
CA MET A 173 -11.47 20.22 7.81
C MET A 173 -12.84 19.53 7.75
N ARG A 174 -13.25 19.08 6.56
CA ARG A 174 -14.50 18.33 6.35
C ARG A 174 -14.26 17.06 5.58
N LEU A 175 -15.08 16.06 5.87
CA LEU A 175 -15.18 14.82 5.10
C LEU A 175 -16.56 14.77 4.45
N ASN A 176 -16.59 14.71 3.14
CA ASN A 176 -17.79 14.78 2.30
C ASN A 176 -17.90 13.54 1.42
N ILE A 177 -19.13 13.14 1.10
CA ILE A 177 -19.42 12.16 0.05
C ILE A 177 -20.32 12.78 -1.03
N GLN A 178 -20.35 12.16 -2.22
CA GLN A 178 -21.03 12.74 -3.38
C GLN A 178 -22.47 12.26 -3.58
N ASN A 179 -22.86 11.15 -2.96
CA ASN A 179 -24.19 10.57 -3.07
C ASN A 179 -24.81 10.34 -1.69
N PHE A 180 -26.07 10.70 -1.54
CA PHE A 180 -26.82 10.51 -0.29
C PHE A 180 -27.08 9.02 0.00
N GLU A 181 -27.24 8.20 -1.03
CA GLU A 181 -27.46 6.75 -0.86
C GLU A 181 -26.26 6.05 -0.20
N ASP A 182 -25.06 6.60 -0.35
CA ASP A 182 -23.85 6.07 0.27
C ASP A 182 -23.74 6.44 1.75
N ALA A 183 -24.50 7.43 2.25
CA ALA A 183 -24.38 7.98 3.60
C ALA A 183 -24.69 6.97 4.70
N ASP A 184 -25.66 6.08 4.45
CA ASP A 184 -26.09 5.04 5.40
C ASP A 184 -25.26 3.74 5.29
N SER A 185 -24.25 3.73 4.42
CA SER A 185 -23.41 2.54 4.22
C SER A 185 -22.43 2.33 5.38
N ALA A 186 -22.07 1.06 5.63
CA ALA A 186 -20.99 0.73 6.57
C ALA A 186 -19.65 1.39 6.23
N SER A 187 -19.42 1.70 4.94
CA SER A 187 -18.24 2.43 4.48
C SER A 187 -18.29 3.91 4.89
N ALA A 188 -19.44 4.57 4.81
CA ALA A 188 -19.61 5.95 5.26
C ALA A 188 -19.50 6.07 6.78
N MET A 189 -20.09 5.13 7.52
CA MET A 189 -19.90 5.04 8.97
C MET A 189 -18.41 4.85 9.32
N TRP A 190 -17.68 3.99 8.59
CA TRP A 190 -16.24 3.83 8.81
C TRP A 190 -15.44 5.12 8.53
N LEU A 191 -15.81 5.88 7.50
CA LEU A 191 -15.21 7.18 7.22
C LEU A 191 -15.40 8.15 8.39
N ALA A 192 -16.61 8.25 8.93
CA ALA A 192 -16.94 9.16 10.03
C ALA A 192 -16.38 8.69 11.39
N ASP A 193 -16.44 7.39 11.70
CA ASP A 193 -16.15 6.86 13.05
C ASP A 193 -14.71 6.37 13.22
N LYS A 194 -14.00 6.10 12.10
CA LYS A 194 -12.64 5.54 12.13
C LYS A 194 -11.64 6.42 11.40
N LEU A 195 -11.91 6.78 10.14
CA LEU A 195 -10.96 7.60 9.38
C LEU A 195 -10.87 9.01 9.93
N PHE A 196 -11.99 9.73 10.02
CA PHE A 196 -11.97 11.14 10.39
C PHE A 196 -11.34 11.41 11.77
N PRO A 197 -11.67 10.68 12.84
CA PRO A 197 -11.02 10.86 14.14
C PRO A 197 -9.51 10.56 14.08
N LYS A 198 -9.10 9.63 13.21
CA LYS A 198 -7.69 9.29 13.02
C LYS A 198 -6.92 10.41 12.32
N LEU A 199 -7.54 11.08 11.34
CA LEU A 199 -6.97 12.26 10.69
C LEU A 199 -6.75 13.40 11.70
N LEU A 200 -7.75 13.65 12.57
CA LEU A 200 -7.62 14.65 13.64
C LEU A 200 -6.54 14.28 14.67
N GLN A 201 -6.43 13.00 15.01
CA GLN A 201 -5.36 12.55 15.90
C GLN A 201 -3.96 12.78 15.28
N TRP A 202 -3.84 12.57 13.97
CA TRP A 202 -2.56 12.77 13.28
C TRP A 202 -2.15 14.23 13.17
N SER A 203 -3.09 15.18 13.16
CA SER A 203 -2.75 16.61 13.15
C SER A 203 -2.26 17.15 14.50
N GLU A 204 -2.49 16.43 15.60
CA GLU A 204 -2.03 16.80 16.94
C GLU A 204 -0.62 16.29 17.26
N CYS A 205 -0.13 15.32 16.50
CA CYS A 205 1.20 14.77 16.68
C CYS A 205 2.19 15.62 15.88
N ASP A 206 3.38 15.90 16.44
CA ASP A 206 4.53 16.25 15.60
C ASP A 206 4.77 15.04 14.68
N ILE A 207 4.30 15.15 13.44
CA ILE A 207 4.61 14.18 12.40
C ILE A 207 6.11 14.36 12.18
N ASP A 208 6.92 13.54 12.85
CA ASP A 208 8.37 13.66 12.77
C ASP A 208 8.79 13.64 11.29
N HIS A 209 9.13 14.82 10.77
CA HIS A 209 9.60 15.01 9.40
C HIS A 209 10.96 14.33 9.17
N ARG A 210 11.60 13.83 10.24
CA ARG A 210 12.58 12.76 10.14
C ARG A 210 11.91 11.42 9.90
N THR A 211 10.89 11.39 9.04
CA THR A 211 10.59 10.25 8.21
C THR A 211 11.92 9.79 7.65
N VAL A 212 12.48 8.76 8.30
CA VAL A 212 13.35 7.81 7.65
C VAL A 212 12.50 7.39 6.47
N THR A 213 12.73 8.02 5.32
CA THR A 213 12.32 7.49 4.03
C THR A 213 12.79 6.07 4.10
N SER A 214 11.85 5.15 4.28
CA SER A 214 12.14 3.73 4.16
C SER A 214 12.99 3.65 2.91
N LEU A 215 14.22 3.13 3.01
CA LEU A 215 15.08 2.97 1.85
C LEU A 215 14.38 2.14 0.77
N SER A 216 13.23 1.51 1.11
CA SER A 216 12.22 0.88 0.26
C SER A 216 12.85 0.34 -0.99
N LEU A 217 13.82 -0.55 -0.78
CA LEU A 217 14.66 -1.11 -1.82
C LEU A 217 13.84 -1.97 -2.79
N ILE A 218 12.59 -2.27 -2.42
CA ILE A 218 11.67 -3.12 -3.16
C ILE A 218 10.28 -2.49 -3.19
N GLN A 219 9.53 -2.82 -4.24
CA GLN A 219 8.13 -2.42 -4.38
C GLN A 219 7.23 -3.27 -3.47
N ALA A 220 6.20 -2.64 -2.90
CA ALA A 220 5.31 -3.30 -1.95
C ALA A 220 4.51 -4.44 -2.58
N ASP A 221 4.14 -4.32 -3.86
CA ASP A 221 3.42 -5.35 -4.60
C ASP A 221 4.27 -6.59 -4.83
N GLU A 222 5.53 -6.43 -5.25
CA GLU A 222 6.49 -7.53 -5.42
C GLU A 222 6.71 -8.28 -4.10
N TYR A 223 6.92 -7.54 -3.01
CA TYR A 223 7.04 -8.11 -1.67
C TYR A 223 5.79 -8.89 -1.27
N CYS A 224 4.61 -8.30 -1.40
CA CYS A 224 3.36 -8.95 -1.01
C CYS A 224 3.08 -10.21 -1.86
N MET A 225 3.39 -10.16 -3.16
CA MET A 225 3.27 -11.33 -4.05
C MET A 225 4.23 -12.45 -3.62
N LYS A 226 5.51 -12.14 -3.39
CA LYS A 226 6.49 -13.12 -2.95
C LYS A 226 6.13 -13.70 -1.58
N TYR A 227 5.69 -12.87 -0.63
CA TYR A 227 5.27 -13.32 0.69
C TYR A 227 4.03 -14.22 0.64
N ALA A 228 3.07 -13.91 -0.23
CA ALA A 228 1.91 -14.78 -0.43
C ALA A 228 2.31 -16.14 -1.03
N GLU A 229 3.23 -16.15 -1.99
CA GLU A 229 3.79 -17.37 -2.61
C GLU A 229 4.52 -18.23 -1.56
N LEU A 230 5.47 -17.65 -0.81
CA LEU A 230 6.22 -18.41 0.22
C LEU A 230 5.29 -18.95 1.31
N LYS A 231 4.30 -18.16 1.78
CA LYS A 231 3.31 -18.68 2.73
C LYS A 231 2.53 -19.86 2.16
N THR A 232 2.21 -19.86 0.87
CA THR A 232 1.48 -20.96 0.23
C THR A 232 2.34 -22.21 0.11
N LYS A 233 3.62 -22.02 -0.20
CA LYS A 233 4.57 -23.12 -0.37
C LYS A 233 5.00 -23.75 0.97
N TYR A 234 5.13 -22.95 2.03
CA TYR A 234 5.78 -23.39 3.27
C TYR A 234 4.91 -23.35 4.53
N ALA A 235 3.99 -22.39 4.67
CA ALA A 235 3.42 -22.09 5.98
C ALA A 235 2.53 -23.21 6.56
N GLU A 236 1.69 -23.85 5.75
CA GLU A 236 0.75 -24.87 6.22
C GLU A 236 1.48 -26.06 6.85
N LYS A 237 2.40 -26.67 6.10
CA LYS A 237 3.22 -27.80 6.58
C LYS A 237 4.07 -27.39 7.78
N LEU A 238 4.71 -26.22 7.74
CA LEU A 238 5.54 -25.77 8.85
C LEU A 238 4.72 -25.58 10.11
N VAL A 239 3.52 -24.98 10.05
CA VAL A 239 2.65 -24.77 11.21
C VAL A 239 2.17 -26.11 11.80
N GLU A 240 1.91 -27.11 10.96
CA GLU A 240 1.52 -28.45 11.40
C GLU A 240 2.68 -29.19 12.08
N ASP A 241 3.89 -29.10 11.53
CA ASP A 241 5.07 -29.84 12.01
C ASP A 241 5.82 -29.12 13.14
N TRP A 242 5.72 -27.79 13.25
CA TRP A 242 6.45 -26.98 14.24
C TRP A 242 6.31 -27.47 15.68
N PRO A 243 5.09 -27.76 16.19
CA PRO A 243 4.91 -28.16 17.59
C PRO A 243 5.55 -29.51 17.92
N LYS A 244 5.91 -30.31 16.90
CA LYS A 244 6.60 -31.60 17.09
C LYS A 244 8.05 -31.43 17.53
N LYS A 245 8.66 -30.26 17.26
CA LYS A 245 10.11 -30.03 17.43
C LYS A 245 10.46 -28.66 18.04
N ALA A 246 9.48 -27.80 18.29
CA ALA A 246 9.68 -26.50 18.91
C ALA A 246 8.55 -26.17 19.89
N VAL A 247 8.92 -25.61 21.04
CA VAL A 247 7.98 -25.11 22.06
C VAL A 247 7.55 -23.66 21.76
N THR A 248 8.20 -23.01 20.78
CA THR A 248 7.92 -21.64 20.40
C THR A 248 6.67 -21.51 19.54
N ASP A 249 6.01 -20.35 19.62
CA ASP A 249 4.81 -20.06 18.84
C ASP A 249 5.11 -20.07 17.32
N PRO A 250 4.58 -21.04 16.56
CA PRO A 250 4.80 -21.10 15.12
C PRO A 250 4.31 -19.85 14.39
N GLN A 251 3.25 -19.20 14.88
CA GLN A 251 2.71 -18.01 14.24
C GLN A 251 3.66 -16.81 14.38
N LYS A 252 4.53 -16.79 15.38
CA LYS A 252 5.51 -15.72 15.53
C LYS A 252 6.69 -15.92 14.58
N TYR A 253 7.33 -17.08 14.63
CA TYR A 253 8.61 -17.30 13.96
C TYR A 253 8.46 -17.62 12.46
N ILE A 254 7.48 -18.45 12.08
CA ILE A 254 7.32 -18.85 10.67
C ILE A 254 7.02 -17.64 9.79
N PHE A 255 6.09 -16.79 10.23
CA PHE A 255 5.65 -15.65 9.43
C PHE A 255 6.66 -14.50 9.41
N GLU A 256 7.51 -14.37 10.43
CA GLU A 256 8.64 -13.45 10.48
C GLU A 256 9.75 -13.87 9.50
N ASP A 257 10.18 -15.13 9.54
CA ASP A 257 11.23 -15.63 8.64
C ASP A 257 10.76 -15.66 7.18
N LEU A 258 9.50 -16.00 6.92
CA LEU A 258 8.91 -15.88 5.57
C LEU A 258 8.89 -14.43 5.09
N ALA A 259 8.69 -13.45 5.98
CA ALA A 259 8.69 -12.03 5.62
C ALA A 259 10.12 -11.57 5.26
N ILE A 260 11.11 -11.94 6.08
CA ILE A 260 12.52 -11.63 5.82
C ILE A 260 12.98 -12.28 4.51
N ALA A 261 12.68 -13.57 4.31
CA ALA A 261 13.02 -14.28 3.07
C ALA A 261 12.40 -13.60 1.84
N SER A 262 11.14 -13.20 1.92
CA SER A 262 10.46 -12.49 0.83
C SER A 262 11.16 -11.18 0.48
N TYR A 263 11.55 -10.41 1.50
CA TYR A 263 12.28 -9.16 1.31
C TYR A 263 13.61 -9.38 0.60
N LEU A 264 14.44 -10.30 1.10
CA LEU A 264 15.75 -10.61 0.53
C LEU A 264 15.65 -11.11 -0.92
N ILE A 265 14.70 -12.00 -1.21
CA ILE A 265 14.45 -12.49 -2.56
C ILE A 265 14.07 -11.36 -3.52
N CYS A 266 13.24 -10.42 -3.07
CA CYS A 266 12.88 -9.25 -3.87
C CYS A 266 14.07 -8.32 -4.10
N VAL A 267 14.92 -8.09 -3.07
CA VAL A 267 16.15 -7.29 -3.21
C VAL A 267 17.12 -7.93 -4.20
N TRP A 268 17.20 -9.26 -4.21
CA TRP A 268 18.15 -10.03 -5.01
C TRP A 268 17.64 -10.42 -6.41
N LYS A 269 16.42 -10.04 -6.78
CA LYS A 269 15.74 -10.55 -7.99
C LYS A 269 16.52 -10.35 -9.29
N ASP A 270 17.31 -9.27 -9.36
CA ASP A 270 18.07 -8.88 -10.56
C ASP A 270 19.52 -9.40 -10.55
N THR A 271 19.97 -10.00 -9.44
CA THR A 271 21.29 -10.61 -9.32
C THR A 271 21.17 -12.12 -9.59
N PRO A 272 22.01 -12.71 -10.47
CA PRO A 272 22.00 -14.14 -10.69
C PRO A 272 22.18 -14.91 -9.38
N LYS A 273 21.27 -15.83 -9.05
CA LYS A 273 21.26 -16.55 -7.76
C LYS A 273 22.61 -17.20 -7.40
N LYS A 274 23.35 -17.69 -8.41
CA LYS A 274 24.67 -18.32 -8.25
C LYS A 274 25.76 -17.37 -7.75
N GLU A 275 25.57 -16.07 -7.96
CA GLU A 275 26.48 -15.01 -7.51
C GLU A 275 26.15 -14.55 -6.08
N ILE A 276 25.04 -15.02 -5.52
CA ILE A 276 24.59 -14.67 -4.18
C ILE A 276 24.97 -15.79 -3.24
N CYS A 277 25.77 -15.45 -2.23
CA CYS A 277 26.06 -16.29 -1.09
C CYS A 277 25.71 -15.52 0.18
N PHE A 278 24.96 -16.14 1.09
CA PHE A 278 24.59 -15.51 2.36
C PHE A 278 25.04 -16.33 3.56
N VAL A 279 25.20 -15.62 4.69
CA VAL A 279 25.48 -16.23 5.99
C VAL A 279 24.52 -15.63 7.01
N ASP A 280 23.78 -16.48 7.72
CA ASP A 280 22.90 -16.08 8.81
C ASP A 280 23.62 -16.31 10.16
N CYS A 281 24.10 -15.22 10.76
CA CYS A 281 24.86 -15.24 12.00
C CYS A 281 23.91 -15.14 13.21
N GLY A 282 23.80 -16.22 13.97
CA GLY A 282 22.79 -16.34 15.02
C GLY A 282 21.44 -16.79 14.46
N CYS A 283 21.46 -17.77 13.55
CA CYS A 283 20.29 -18.18 12.77
C CYS A 283 19.14 -18.76 13.62
N GLY A 284 19.37 -19.06 14.90
CA GLY A 284 18.33 -19.46 15.84
C GLY A 284 17.60 -20.70 15.37
N ASN A 285 16.33 -20.51 14.98
CA ASN A 285 15.49 -21.60 14.49
C ASN A 285 15.95 -22.13 13.11
N GLY A 286 16.74 -21.39 12.33
CA GLY A 286 17.31 -21.84 11.05
C GLY A 286 16.35 -21.83 9.85
N LEU A 287 15.09 -21.43 10.04
CA LEU A 287 14.06 -21.45 9.01
C LEU A 287 14.38 -20.51 7.83
N LEU A 288 14.93 -19.32 8.10
CA LEU A 288 15.34 -18.39 7.04
C LEU A 288 16.35 -19.03 6.09
N VAL A 289 17.37 -19.71 6.64
CA VAL A 289 18.40 -20.42 5.87
C VAL A 289 17.77 -21.53 5.04
N TYR A 290 16.87 -22.32 5.63
CA TYR A 290 16.12 -23.36 4.93
C TYR A 290 15.35 -22.78 3.73
N ILE A 291 14.51 -21.76 3.96
CA ILE A 291 13.68 -21.17 2.90
C ILE A 291 14.55 -20.64 1.76
N LEU A 292 15.60 -19.86 2.06
CA LEU A 292 16.44 -19.27 1.02
C LEU A 292 17.17 -20.33 0.17
N ASN A 293 17.67 -21.41 0.78
CA ASN A 293 18.26 -22.53 0.05
C ASN A 293 17.23 -23.27 -0.82
N GLN A 294 16.02 -23.50 -0.33
CA GLN A 294 14.92 -24.10 -1.11
C GLN A 294 14.45 -23.19 -2.27
N GLU A 295 14.64 -21.87 -2.14
CA GLU A 295 14.41 -20.89 -3.21
C GLU A 295 15.63 -20.74 -4.15
N GLY A 296 16.71 -21.51 -3.93
CA GLY A 296 17.89 -21.60 -4.79
C GLY A 296 18.99 -20.58 -4.51
N TYR A 297 18.95 -19.90 -3.37
CA TYR A 297 20.03 -19.03 -2.90
C TYR A 297 20.93 -19.84 -1.97
N TYR A 298 22.20 -20.00 -2.33
CA TYR A 298 23.13 -20.78 -1.51
C TYR A 298 23.58 -19.96 -0.30
N GLY A 299 23.58 -20.57 0.87
CA GLY A 299 24.07 -19.93 2.09
C GLY A 299 23.92 -20.82 3.30
N TYR A 300 24.51 -20.44 4.42
CA TYR A 300 24.54 -21.24 5.65
C TYR A 300 24.26 -20.44 6.91
N GLY A 301 23.78 -21.13 7.95
CA GLY A 301 23.50 -20.54 9.25
C GLY A 301 24.45 -21.03 10.32
N TYR A 302 24.88 -20.13 11.19
CA TYR A 302 25.58 -20.48 12.42
C TYR A 302 24.76 -20.07 13.64
N ASP A 303 24.68 -20.96 14.62
CA ASP A 303 24.19 -20.62 15.96
C ASP A 303 25.11 -21.22 17.01
N ILE A 304 25.19 -20.57 18.17
CA ILE A 304 25.95 -21.07 19.32
C ILE A 304 25.36 -22.37 19.89
N ARG A 305 24.09 -22.67 19.60
CA ARG A 305 23.39 -23.87 20.06
C ARG A 305 22.53 -24.46 18.94
N ARG A 306 22.64 -25.78 18.73
CA ARG A 306 21.71 -26.52 17.89
C ARG A 306 20.30 -26.47 18.46
N ARG A 307 19.29 -26.29 17.60
CA ARG A 307 17.87 -26.34 17.97
C ARG A 307 17.22 -27.62 17.41
N GLU A 308 16.30 -28.20 18.16
CA GLU A 308 15.56 -29.41 17.74
C GLU A 308 14.72 -29.17 16.47
N VAL A 309 14.23 -27.94 16.28
CA VAL A 309 13.48 -27.53 15.09
C VAL A 309 14.26 -27.71 13.79
N TRP A 310 15.60 -27.76 13.85
CA TRP A 310 16.43 -28.04 12.67
C TRP A 310 16.15 -29.43 12.08
N ASP A 311 15.65 -30.37 12.88
CA ASP A 311 15.27 -31.72 12.41
C ASP A 311 14.06 -31.70 11.46
N LEU A 312 13.32 -30.58 11.37
CA LEU A 312 12.20 -30.43 10.44
C LEU A 312 12.66 -30.13 9.01
N TYR A 313 13.90 -29.69 8.84
CA TYR A 313 14.44 -29.27 7.55
C TYR A 313 15.16 -30.41 6.86
N THR A 314 15.37 -30.28 5.56
CA THR A 314 16.10 -31.27 4.77
C THR A 314 17.56 -31.33 5.20
N GLU A 315 18.19 -32.53 5.19
CA GLU A 315 19.57 -32.74 5.68
C GLU A 315 20.62 -31.90 4.95
N ASP A 316 20.32 -31.48 3.72
CA ASP A 316 21.15 -30.59 2.90
C ASP A 316 21.08 -29.12 3.34
N THR A 317 20.24 -28.76 4.31
CA THR A 317 20.17 -27.41 4.88
C THR A 317 21.42 -27.15 5.73
N PRO A 318 22.32 -26.23 5.33
CA PRO A 318 23.62 -26.11 5.96
C PRO A 318 23.54 -25.25 7.24
N LEU A 319 23.04 -25.86 8.31
CA LEU A 319 22.98 -25.28 9.66
C LEU A 319 24.09 -25.87 10.53
N LYS A 320 24.90 -25.00 11.14
CA LYS A 320 26.10 -25.40 11.86
C LYS A 320 26.07 -24.85 13.29
N MET A 321 26.34 -25.73 14.26
CA MET A 321 26.62 -25.30 15.63
C MET A 321 28.09 -24.88 15.70
N GLN A 322 28.36 -23.64 16.11
CA GLN A 322 29.73 -23.16 16.30
C GLN A 322 29.83 -22.33 17.57
N THR A 323 30.66 -22.79 18.51
CA THR A 323 31.08 -22.02 19.69
C THR A 323 32.35 -21.27 19.35
N GLY A 324 32.37 -19.96 19.64
CA GLY A 324 33.52 -19.08 19.40
C GLY A 324 34.74 -19.40 20.26
#